data_AF-A0A925QIH3-F1
#
_entry.id   AF-A0A925QIH3-F1
#
_cell.length_a   1.000
_cell.length_b   1.000
_cell.length_c   1.000
_cell.angle_alpha   90.00
_cell.angle_beta   90.00
_cell.angle_gamma   90.00
#
_symmetry.space_group_name_H-M   'P 1'
#
loop_
_entity.id
_entity.type
_entity.pdbx_description
1 polymer ?
#
loop_
_entity_poly.entity_id
_entity_poly.type
_entity_poly.pdbx_seq_one_letter_code
_entity_poly.pdbx_strand_id
1 'polypeptide(L)'
;MKKTILLAVCLLFTFYLVQGQQLSLSGQVGYAIGETKNWKKFMLLTGGSAGIEWELNRMKALKIGIGTGMLSFSSKNDTGVSVFTKKSMLVLPVSIIKKYTITRTTIAYMEFGINNSLYFREKRETFSPSGKITEKLNSTIFNVGGLVGVGLLTPISSRWNFGVAIGGHFDVFSFYKKAGEKFKSSSNIINTSFSRKL
;
A
#
# COMPACT_ATOMS: atom_id res chain seq x y z
N MET A 1 -21.17 -19.01 32.11
CA MET A 1 -19.74 -18.92 32.45
C MET A 1 -18.82 -18.61 31.25
N LYS A 2 -18.92 -19.30 30.10
CA LYS A 2 -18.02 -19.04 28.94
C LYS A 2 -18.14 -17.63 28.31
N LYS A 3 -19.35 -17.05 28.24
CA LYS A 3 -19.59 -15.71 27.68
C LYS A 3 -19.04 -14.57 28.57
N THR A 4 -19.01 -14.78 29.88
CA THR A 4 -18.52 -13.80 30.86
C THR A 4 -17.00 -13.70 30.86
N ILE A 5 -16.30 -14.83 30.68
CA ILE A 5 -14.84 -14.87 30.52
C ILE A 5 -14.42 -14.18 29.22
N LEU A 6 -15.14 -14.41 28.11
CA LEU A 6 -14.85 -13.76 26.83
C LEU A 6 -15.01 -12.24 26.91
N LEU A 7 -16.05 -11.75 27.59
CA LEU A 7 -16.28 -10.31 27.77
C LEU A 7 -15.21 -9.68 28.68
N ALA A 8 -14.80 -10.37 29.76
CA ALA A 8 -13.73 -9.91 30.65
C ALA A 8 -12.37 -9.91 29.94
N VAL A 9 -12.06 -10.90 29.10
CA VAL A 9 -10.87 -10.92 28.26
C VAL A 9 -10.91 -9.78 27.26
N CYS A 10 -12.05 -9.55 26.57
CA CYS A 10 -12.19 -8.40 25.67
C CYS A 10 -12.01 -7.08 26.42
N LEU A 11 -12.60 -6.90 27.60
CA LEU A 11 -12.47 -5.67 28.39
C LEU A 11 -11.07 -5.46 28.97
N LEU A 12 -10.40 -6.52 29.44
CA LEU A 12 -9.00 -6.49 29.87
C LEU A 12 -8.06 -6.19 28.69
N PHE A 13 -8.36 -6.73 27.52
CA PHE A 13 -7.65 -6.40 26.28
C PHE A 13 -7.88 -4.92 25.96
N THR A 14 -9.11 -4.42 25.97
CA THR A 14 -9.41 -2.99 25.76
C THR A 14 -8.72 -2.09 26.79
N PHE A 15 -8.61 -2.49 28.06
CA PHE A 15 -7.92 -1.73 29.11
C PHE A 15 -6.40 -1.69 28.92
N TYR A 16 -5.78 -2.81 28.55
CA TYR A 16 -4.35 -2.86 28.17
C TYR A 16 -4.07 -2.06 26.90
N LEU A 17 -5.07 -1.92 26.04
CA LEU A 17 -5.01 -1.16 24.80
C LEU A 17 -5.09 0.36 25.04
N VAL A 18 -5.58 0.88 26.17
CA VAL A 18 -5.72 2.34 26.39
C VAL A 18 -4.40 3.06 26.70
N GLN A 19 -3.34 2.35 27.12
CA GLN A 19 -2.04 2.98 27.37
C GLN A 19 -1.10 2.82 26.16
N GLY A 20 -0.85 3.92 25.46
CA GLY A 20 0.19 3.99 24.41
C GLY A 20 -0.28 3.80 22.96
N GLN A 21 -1.58 3.90 22.69
CA GLN A 21 -2.10 3.87 21.31
C GLN A 21 -2.22 5.27 20.73
N GLN A 22 -1.58 5.47 19.57
CA GLN A 22 -1.82 6.64 18.75
C GLN A 22 -2.61 6.23 17.50
N LEU A 23 -3.79 6.84 17.33
CA LEU A 23 -4.49 6.80 16.05
C LEU A 23 -3.73 7.68 15.08
N SER A 24 -3.22 7.08 14.01
CA SER A 24 -2.55 7.78 12.92
C SER A 24 -3.48 7.84 11.70
N LEU A 25 -3.67 9.05 11.18
CA LEU A 25 -4.30 9.27 9.88
C LEU A 25 -3.22 9.73 8.91
N SER A 26 -3.09 9.06 7.77
CA SER A 26 -2.12 9.42 6.74
C SER A 26 -2.77 9.42 5.37
N GLY A 27 -2.47 10.44 4.57
CA GLY A 27 -2.82 10.53 3.16
C GLY A 27 -1.57 10.46 2.30
N GLN A 28 -1.67 9.86 1.11
CA GLN A 28 -0.58 9.75 0.15
C GLN A 28 -1.10 10.11 -1.24
N VAL A 29 -0.37 11.02 -1.90
CA VAL A 29 -0.49 11.26 -3.34
C VAL A 29 0.90 11.04 -3.90
N GLY A 30 1.04 10.05 -4.78
CA GLY A 30 2.30 9.71 -5.43
C GLY A 30 2.09 9.61 -6.94
N TYR A 31 3.08 10.06 -7.70
CA TYR A 31 3.14 9.79 -9.13
C TYR A 31 4.49 9.16 -9.47
N ALA A 32 4.50 8.29 -10.46
CA ALA A 32 5.73 7.73 -11.01
C ALA A 32 5.64 7.69 -12.53
N ILE A 33 6.75 8.04 -13.17
CA ILE A 33 6.92 7.91 -14.61
C ILE A 33 8.00 6.87 -14.84
N GLY A 34 7.69 5.84 -15.61
CA GLY A 34 8.64 4.78 -15.94
C GLY A 34 8.66 4.58 -17.45
N GLU A 35 9.85 4.61 -18.05
CA GLU A 35 10.05 4.28 -19.46
C GLU A 35 10.71 2.91 -19.57
N THR A 36 10.18 2.04 -20.43
CA THR A 36 10.86 0.85 -20.93
C THR A 36 11.09 1.00 -22.43
N LYS A 37 11.93 0.15 -23.03
CA LYS A 37 12.30 0.21 -24.46
C LYS A 37 11.09 0.36 -25.41
N ASN A 38 9.92 -0.15 -25.02
CA ASN A 38 8.72 -0.18 -25.86
C ASN A 38 7.52 0.57 -25.24
N TRP A 39 7.64 1.13 -24.03
CA TRP A 39 6.49 1.71 -23.33
C TRP A 39 6.87 2.91 -22.48
N LYS A 40 6.09 3.97 -22.59
CA LYS A 40 6.05 5.06 -21.60
C LYS A 40 4.90 4.81 -20.65
N LYS A 41 5.19 4.72 -19.35
CA LYS A 41 4.20 4.43 -18.29
C LYS A 41 4.09 5.62 -17.34
N PHE A 42 2.85 6.02 -17.08
CA PHE A 42 2.47 7.00 -16.08
C PHE A 42 1.61 6.32 -15.02
N MET A 43 2.00 6.45 -13.75
CA MET A 43 1.27 5.91 -12.62
C MET A 43 0.90 7.05 -11.68
N LEU A 44 -0.37 7.10 -11.28
CA LEU A 44 -0.88 7.96 -10.22
C LEU A 44 -1.47 7.09 -9.12
N LEU A 45 -0.96 7.26 -7.91
CA LEU A 45 -1.46 6.64 -6.69
C LEU A 45 -2.04 7.74 -5.80
N THR A 46 -3.30 7.59 -5.43
CA THR A 46 -3.94 8.41 -4.39
C THR A 46 -4.52 7.47 -3.36
N GLY A 47 -4.22 7.67 -2.08
CA GLY A 47 -4.75 6.82 -1.04
C GLY A 47 -4.69 7.45 0.34
N GLY A 48 -5.44 6.87 1.26
CA GLY A 48 -5.39 7.20 2.67
C GLY A 48 -5.32 5.92 3.49
N SER A 49 -4.68 5.99 4.64
CA SER A 49 -4.72 4.93 5.62
C SER A 49 -4.93 5.47 7.03
N ALA A 50 -5.77 4.78 7.78
CA ALA A 50 -5.93 4.93 9.21
C ALA A 50 -5.30 3.71 9.88
N GLY A 51 -4.52 3.92 10.93
CA GLY A 51 -3.90 2.82 11.65
C GLY A 51 -3.68 3.13 13.11
N ILE A 52 -3.67 2.07 13.90
CA ILE A 52 -3.30 2.10 15.30
C ILE A 52 -1.81 1.77 15.37
N GLU A 53 -1.03 2.66 15.98
CA GLU A 53 0.36 2.41 16.32
C GLU A 53 0.46 2.05 17.81
N TRP A 54 1.01 0.87 18.10
CA TRP A 54 1.38 0.42 19.43
C TRP A 54 2.88 0.60 19.63
N GLU A 55 3.27 1.42 20.61
CA GLU A 55 4.67 1.53 20.98
C GLU A 55 5.14 0.24 21.68
N LEU A 56 6.12 -0.43 21.07
CA LEU A 56 6.80 -1.58 21.69
C LEU A 56 7.92 -1.09 22.63
N ASN A 57 8.57 0.00 22.26
CA ASN A 57 9.49 0.79 23.09
C ASN A 57 9.72 2.17 22.44
N ARG A 58 10.53 3.03 23.06
CA ARG A 58 10.81 4.41 22.59
C ARG A 58 11.21 4.53 21.11
N MET A 59 11.75 3.48 20.50
CA MET A 59 12.28 3.50 19.13
C MET A 59 11.61 2.49 18.20
N LYS A 60 10.61 1.73 18.65
CA LYS A 60 9.92 0.72 17.85
C LYS A 60 8.42 0.77 18.11
N ALA A 61 7.63 0.72 17.04
CA ALA A 61 6.19 0.60 17.10
C ALA A 61 5.69 -0.51 16.18
N LEU A 62 4.63 -1.21 16.58
CA LEU A 62 3.83 -2.06 15.71
C LEU A 62 2.67 -1.22 15.18
N LYS A 63 2.48 -1.20 13.86
CA LYS A 63 1.37 -0.52 13.21
C LYS A 63 0.48 -1.54 12.54
N ILE A 64 -0.81 -1.47 12.83
CA ILE A 64 -1.85 -2.18 12.09
C ILE A 64 -2.85 -1.15 11.60
N GLY A 65 -3.17 -1.22 10.31
CA GLY A 65 -4.07 -0.25 9.70
C GLY A 65 -5.03 -0.84 8.70
N ILE A 66 -5.87 0.07 8.21
CA ILE A 66 -6.72 -0.11 7.06
C ILE A 66 -6.53 1.09 6.14
N GLY A 67 -6.25 0.81 4.88
CA GLY A 67 -6.04 1.80 3.85
C GLY A 67 -7.01 1.60 2.71
N THR A 68 -7.43 2.70 2.09
CA THR A 68 -8.12 2.67 0.81
C THR A 68 -7.40 3.57 -0.17
N GLY A 69 -7.50 3.22 -1.44
CA GLY A 69 -6.82 4.00 -2.46
C GLY A 69 -7.30 3.72 -3.86
N MET A 70 -6.77 4.51 -4.76
CA MET A 70 -6.98 4.42 -6.18
C MET A 70 -5.64 4.49 -6.87
N LEU A 71 -5.38 3.48 -7.71
CA LEU A 71 -4.18 3.38 -8.52
C LEU A 71 -4.62 3.48 -9.98
N SER A 72 -4.12 4.47 -10.69
CA SER A 72 -4.38 4.68 -12.12
C SER A 72 -3.08 4.57 -12.89
N PHE A 73 -3.10 3.82 -13.98
CA PHE A 73 -1.94 3.54 -14.83
C PHE A 73 -2.36 3.87 -16.25
N SER A 74 -1.55 4.67 -16.92
CA SER A 74 -1.65 4.90 -18.36
C SER A 74 -0.32 4.48 -18.96
N SER A 75 -0.36 3.77 -20.08
CA SER A 75 0.85 3.46 -20.82
C SER A 75 0.61 3.52 -22.31
N LYS A 76 1.61 3.95 -23.07
CA LYS A 76 1.57 4.04 -24.53
C LYS A 76 2.86 3.49 -25.12
N ASN A 77 2.74 2.73 -26.20
CA ASN A 77 3.88 2.22 -26.96
C ASN A 77 4.13 3.03 -28.23
N ASP A 78 5.22 2.72 -28.93
CA ASP A 78 5.65 3.46 -30.13
C ASP A 78 4.71 3.27 -31.33
N THR A 79 3.91 2.20 -31.34
CA THR A 79 2.88 1.96 -32.38
C THR A 79 1.58 2.73 -32.12
N GLY A 80 1.49 3.49 -31.01
CA GLY A 80 0.30 4.26 -30.64
C GLY A 80 -0.75 3.50 -29.85
N VAL A 81 -0.52 2.23 -29.53
CA VAL A 81 -1.41 1.44 -28.65
C VAL A 81 -1.29 1.96 -27.23
N SER A 82 -2.44 2.20 -26.60
CA SER A 82 -2.50 2.72 -25.23
C SER A 82 -3.22 1.74 -24.32
N VAL A 83 -2.75 1.59 -23.08
CA VAL A 83 -3.42 0.79 -22.05
C VAL A 83 -3.70 1.70 -20.87
N PHE A 84 -4.97 1.83 -20.53
CA PHE A 84 -5.41 2.48 -19.31
C PHE A 84 -5.86 1.41 -18.33
N THR A 85 -5.47 1.53 -17.07
CA THR A 85 -5.99 0.68 -16.01
C THR A 85 -6.35 1.55 -14.80
N LYS A 86 -7.36 1.13 -14.06
CA LYS A 86 -7.78 1.78 -12.82
C LYS A 86 -8.07 0.70 -11.81
N LYS A 87 -7.47 0.80 -10.62
CA LYS A 87 -7.68 -0.14 -9.51
C LYS A 87 -8.14 0.60 -8.28
N SER A 88 -9.24 0.17 -7.68
CA SER A 88 -9.60 0.53 -6.31
C SER A 88 -8.99 -0.48 -5.34
N MET A 89 -8.38 0.02 -4.27
CA MET A 89 -7.57 -0.74 -3.32
C MET A 89 -8.19 -0.69 -1.93
N LEU A 90 -8.17 -1.83 -1.25
CA LEU A 90 -8.33 -1.97 0.20
C LEU A 90 -7.07 -2.65 0.67
N VAL A 91 -6.43 -2.05 1.66
CA VAL A 91 -5.10 -2.40 2.12
C VAL A 91 -5.19 -2.65 3.61
N LEU A 92 -4.64 -3.76 4.08
CA LEU A 92 -4.53 -4.07 5.50
C LEU A 92 -3.04 -4.18 5.85
N PRO A 93 -2.34 -3.04 6.00
CA PRO A 93 -0.92 -3.06 6.34
C PRO A 93 -0.72 -3.49 7.79
N VAL A 94 0.25 -4.36 7.99
CA VAL A 94 0.82 -4.70 9.30
C VAL A 94 2.31 -4.49 9.21
N SER A 95 2.84 -3.54 9.98
CA SER A 95 4.24 -3.14 9.87
C SER A 95 4.89 -2.87 11.23
N ILE A 96 6.20 -3.03 11.27
CA ILE A 96 7.03 -2.58 12.37
C ILE A 96 7.73 -1.30 11.89
N ILE A 97 7.57 -0.25 12.68
CA ILE A 97 8.23 1.04 12.48
C ILE A 97 9.37 1.13 13.47
N LYS A 98 10.57 1.41 12.97
CA LYS A 98 11.73 1.77 13.78
C LYS A 98 12.02 3.26 13.61
N LYS A 99 11.96 4.01 14.70
CA LYS A 99 12.16 5.46 14.75
C LYS A 99 13.61 5.78 15.15
N TYR A 100 14.13 6.91 14.68
CA TYR A 100 15.47 7.43 14.92
C TYR A 100 15.37 8.95 15.09
N THR A 101 15.79 9.46 16.25
CA THR A 101 15.85 10.90 16.49
C THR A 101 17.05 11.47 15.73
N ILE A 102 16.79 12.36 14.76
CA ILE A 102 17.85 13.03 13.98
C ILE A 102 18.19 14.38 14.62
N THR A 103 17.15 15.16 14.95
CA THR A 103 17.27 16.41 15.70
C THR A 103 16.25 16.43 16.83
N ARG A 104 16.23 17.50 17.64
CA ARG A 104 15.23 17.65 18.72
C ARG A 104 13.78 17.59 18.23
N THR A 105 13.54 17.90 16.96
CA THR A 105 12.21 17.93 16.35
C THR A 105 12.04 16.92 15.23
N THR A 106 13.11 16.52 14.52
CA THR A 106 12.98 15.62 13.36
C THR A 106 13.24 14.17 13.74
N ILE A 107 12.30 13.29 13.40
CA ILE A 107 12.38 11.84 13.57
C ILE A 107 12.48 11.21 12.17
N ALA A 108 13.56 10.48 11.91
CA ALA A 108 13.59 9.54 10.79
C ALA A 108 12.93 8.23 11.21
N TYR A 109 12.27 7.54 10.29
CA TYR A 109 11.74 6.22 10.54
C TYR A 109 11.99 5.30 9.36
N MET A 110 12.10 4.01 9.68
CA MET A 110 12.02 2.92 8.71
C MET A 110 10.83 2.05 9.04
N GLU A 111 10.10 1.64 8.02
CA GLU A 111 8.91 0.80 8.11
C GLU A 111 9.16 -0.48 7.33
N PHE A 112 8.92 -1.62 7.97
CA PHE A 112 8.99 -2.94 7.35
C PHE A 112 7.74 -3.71 7.72
N GLY A 113 7.05 -4.27 6.73
CA GLY A 113 5.80 -4.95 7.01
C GLY A 113 5.30 -5.85 5.90
N ILE A 114 4.17 -6.47 6.21
CA ILE A 114 3.36 -7.21 5.27
C ILE A 114 2.19 -6.33 4.89
N ASN A 115 1.89 -6.30 3.61
CA ASN A 115 0.75 -5.61 3.08
C ASN A 115 -0.17 -6.62 2.38
N ASN A 116 -1.37 -6.80 2.93
CA ASN A 116 -2.44 -7.51 2.25
C ASN A 116 -3.28 -6.48 1.48
N SER A 117 -3.26 -6.55 0.16
CA SER A 117 -3.98 -5.63 -0.71
C SER A 117 -5.04 -6.37 -1.52
N LEU A 118 -6.31 -6.01 -1.30
CA LEU A 118 -7.42 -6.43 -2.12
C LEU A 118 -7.77 -5.33 -3.14
N TYR A 119 -7.64 -5.65 -4.42
CA TYR A 119 -8.07 -4.84 -5.54
C TYR A 119 -9.42 -5.34 -6.03
N PHE A 120 -10.51 -4.77 -5.53
CA PHE A 120 -11.87 -5.26 -5.82
C PHE A 120 -12.44 -4.76 -7.16
N ARG A 121 -11.80 -3.79 -7.82
CA ARG A 121 -12.21 -3.26 -9.13
C ARG A 121 -11.01 -2.84 -9.96
N GLU A 122 -10.35 -3.80 -10.60
CA GLU A 122 -9.46 -3.50 -11.73
C GLU A 122 -10.29 -3.37 -12.99
N LYS A 123 -10.29 -2.18 -13.58
CA LYS A 123 -10.81 -1.93 -14.93
C LYS A 123 -9.61 -1.64 -15.83
N ARG A 124 -9.36 -2.50 -16.81
CA ARG A 124 -8.32 -2.32 -17.83
C ARG A 124 -8.97 -2.17 -19.20
N GLU A 125 -8.54 -1.15 -19.94
CA GLU A 125 -8.99 -0.85 -21.29
C GLU A 125 -7.75 -0.70 -22.18
N THR A 126 -7.72 -1.48 -23.26
CA THR A 126 -6.68 -1.39 -24.30
C THR A 126 -7.26 -0.64 -25.50
N PHE A 127 -6.53 0.33 -26.02
CA PHE A 127 -6.92 1.21 -27.11
C PHE A 127 -6.01 0.99 -28.32
N SER A 128 -6.62 0.85 -29.50
CA SER A 128 -5.91 0.86 -30.78
C SER A 128 -5.26 2.22 -31.04
N PRO A 129 -4.35 2.34 -32.03
CA PRO A 129 -3.82 3.63 -32.46
C PRO A 129 -4.90 4.62 -32.93
N SER A 130 -6.04 4.11 -33.39
CA SER A 130 -7.23 4.89 -33.77
C SER A 130 -8.13 5.28 -32.59
N GLY A 131 -7.73 4.97 -31.35
CA GLY A 131 -8.47 5.32 -30.12
C GLY A 131 -9.67 4.43 -29.83
N LYS A 132 -9.90 3.36 -30.60
CA LYS A 132 -11.01 2.41 -30.35
C LYS A 132 -10.61 1.43 -29.25
N ILE A 133 -11.54 1.10 -28.36
CA ILE A 133 -11.32 0.08 -27.33
C ILE A 133 -11.29 -1.29 -28.00
N THR A 134 -10.18 -2.01 -27.87
CA THR A 134 -10.00 -3.36 -28.42
C THR A 134 -10.19 -4.46 -27.38
N GLU A 135 -9.99 -4.14 -26.10
CA GLU A 135 -10.12 -5.09 -25.00
C GLU A 135 -10.63 -4.39 -23.74
N LYS A 136 -11.55 -5.03 -23.03
CA LYS A 136 -11.99 -4.63 -21.69
C LYS A 136 -11.83 -5.79 -20.73
N LEU A 137 -11.15 -5.54 -19.62
CA LEU A 137 -10.97 -6.52 -18.56
C LEU A 137 -11.44 -5.94 -17.23
N ASN A 138 -12.34 -6.69 -16.57
CA ASN A 138 -12.75 -6.45 -15.21
C ASN A 138 -12.31 -7.60 -14.32
N SER A 139 -11.54 -7.29 -13.30
CA SER A 139 -10.99 -8.31 -12.42
C SER A 139 -10.97 -7.89 -10.95
N THR A 140 -10.87 -8.91 -10.10
CA THR A 140 -10.51 -8.77 -8.70
C THR A 140 -9.16 -9.43 -8.49
N ILE A 141 -8.24 -8.70 -7.89
CA ILE A 141 -6.91 -9.19 -7.54
C ILE A 141 -6.77 -9.15 -6.02
N PHE A 142 -6.32 -10.23 -5.42
CA PHE A 142 -5.87 -10.26 -4.04
C PHE A 142 -4.36 -10.47 -4.03
N ASN A 143 -3.63 -9.51 -3.46
CA ASN A 143 -2.19 -9.56 -3.31
C ASN A 143 -1.81 -9.67 -1.84
N VAL A 144 -0.84 -10.53 -1.58
CA VAL A 144 -0.08 -10.54 -0.34
C VAL A 144 1.33 -10.13 -0.69
N GLY A 145 1.79 -9.03 -0.11
CA GLY A 145 3.05 -8.40 -0.44
C GLY A 145 3.82 -7.94 0.78
N GLY A 146 5.03 -7.46 0.53
CA GLY A 146 5.81 -6.72 1.51
C GLY A 146 5.70 -5.22 1.30
N LEU A 147 5.96 -4.52 2.38
CA LEU A 147 6.03 -3.06 2.49
C LEU A 147 7.40 -2.74 3.06
N VAL A 148 8.11 -1.82 2.40
CA VAL A 148 9.31 -1.18 2.95
C VAL A 148 9.23 0.31 2.71
N GLY A 149 9.54 1.11 3.72
CA GLY A 149 9.52 2.56 3.61
C GLY A 149 10.53 3.20 4.51
N VAL A 150 10.99 4.38 4.11
CA VAL A 150 11.77 5.28 4.95
C VAL A 150 11.13 6.65 4.89
N GLY A 151 11.14 7.38 5.99
CA GLY A 151 10.58 8.72 6.01
C GLY A 151 11.13 9.60 7.11
N LEU A 152 10.78 10.88 7.02
CA LEU A 152 11.07 11.90 8.01
C LEU A 152 9.74 12.44 8.52
N LEU A 153 9.63 12.59 9.84
CA LEU A 153 8.51 13.20 10.54
C LEU A 153 9.03 14.42 11.29
N THR A 154 8.33 15.54 11.15
CA THR A 154 8.55 16.75 11.93
C THR A 154 7.23 17.15 12.59
N PRO A 155 7.17 17.28 13.92
CA PRO A 155 5.98 17.72 14.62
C PRO A 155 5.68 19.17 14.22
N ILE A 156 4.47 19.39 13.70
CA ILE A 156 3.90 20.72 13.50
C ILE A 156 3.26 21.20 14.80
N SER A 157 2.68 20.28 15.57
CA SER A 157 2.05 20.54 16.86
C SER A 157 2.16 19.33 17.77
N SER A 158 1.62 19.42 19.00
CA SER A 158 1.53 18.29 19.93
C SER A 158 0.70 17.11 19.41
N ARG A 159 -0.09 17.29 18.33
CA ARG A 159 -0.98 16.25 17.78
C ARG A 159 -0.71 15.91 16.31
N TRP A 160 -0.02 16.78 15.58
CA TRP A 160 0.16 16.66 14.14
C TRP A 160 1.64 16.63 13.76
N ASN A 161 2.01 15.64 12.95
CA ASN A 161 3.32 15.54 12.32
C ASN A 161 3.18 15.81 10.82
N PHE A 162 4.07 16.63 10.28
CA PHE A 162 4.34 16.65 8.85
C PHE A 162 5.30 15.52 8.53
N GLY A 163 5.01 14.76 7.48
CA GLY A 163 5.83 13.63 7.07
C GLY A 163 6.11 13.60 5.58
N VAL A 164 7.33 13.24 5.22
CA VAL A 164 7.68 12.84 3.86
C VAL A 164 8.24 11.43 3.93
N ALA A 165 7.73 10.55 3.08
CA ALA A 165 8.12 9.15 3.03
C ALA A 165 8.39 8.72 1.60
N ILE A 166 9.39 7.87 1.43
CA ILE A 166 9.64 7.13 0.20
C ILE A 166 9.54 5.65 0.56
N GLY A 167 8.69 4.93 -0.16
CA GLY A 167 8.46 3.52 0.11
C GLY A 167 8.16 2.75 -1.17
N GLY A 168 8.34 1.44 -1.05
CA GLY A 168 8.04 0.47 -2.07
C GLY A 168 7.08 -0.58 -1.55
N HIS A 169 6.22 -1.04 -2.45
CA HIS A 169 5.38 -2.21 -2.25
C HIS A 169 5.86 -3.28 -3.23
N PHE A 170 5.98 -4.52 -2.78
CA PHE A 170 6.28 -5.65 -3.65
C PHE A 170 5.28 -6.76 -3.40
N ASP A 171 4.73 -7.33 -4.47
CA ASP A 171 3.81 -8.46 -4.38
C ASP A 171 4.63 -9.75 -4.21
N VAL A 172 4.27 -10.58 -3.24
CA VAL A 172 4.85 -11.92 -3.02
C VAL A 172 3.94 -12.99 -3.62
N PHE A 173 2.64 -12.86 -3.40
CA PHE A 173 1.61 -13.70 -4.00
C PHE A 173 0.51 -12.84 -4.61
N SER A 174 0.10 -13.19 -5.82
CA SER A 174 -1.05 -12.58 -6.49
C SER A 174 -2.05 -13.65 -6.88
N PHE A 175 -3.28 -13.45 -6.43
CA PHE A 175 -4.44 -14.27 -6.79
C PHE A 175 -5.36 -13.42 -7.64
N TYR A 176 -5.68 -13.93 -8.81
CA TYR A 176 -6.47 -13.21 -9.79
C TYR A 176 -7.79 -13.92 -10.06
N LYS A 177 -8.85 -13.14 -10.23
CA LYS A 177 -10.17 -13.62 -10.61
C LYS A 177 -10.82 -12.68 -11.62
N LYS A 178 -11.15 -13.22 -12.80
CA LYS A 178 -12.12 -12.57 -13.72
C LYS A 178 -13.52 -12.68 -13.16
N ALA A 179 -14.38 -11.73 -13.53
CA ALA A 179 -15.81 -11.85 -13.26
C ALA A 179 -16.33 -13.22 -13.78
N GLY A 180 -16.98 -13.99 -12.91
CA GLY A 180 -17.50 -15.33 -13.23
C GLY A 180 -16.52 -16.50 -13.10
N GLU A 181 -15.23 -16.28 -12.85
CA GLU A 181 -14.23 -17.36 -12.69
C GLU A 181 -13.87 -17.66 -11.22
N LYS A 182 -13.27 -18.83 -10.95
CA LYS A 182 -12.61 -19.12 -9.65
C LYS A 182 -11.24 -18.44 -9.59
N PHE A 183 -10.75 -18.14 -8.39
CA PHE A 183 -9.39 -17.61 -8.21
C PHE A 183 -8.35 -18.59 -8.74
N LYS A 184 -7.45 -18.09 -9.58
CA LYS A 184 -6.26 -18.81 -10.04
C LYS A 184 -5.04 -18.19 -9.35
N SER A 185 -4.16 -19.02 -8.80
CA SER A 185 -2.88 -18.56 -8.27
C SER A 185 -1.88 -18.38 -9.41
N SER A 186 -1.09 -17.30 -9.36
CA SER A 186 0.09 -17.16 -10.21
C SER A 186 1.30 -16.93 -9.31
N SER A 187 2.25 -17.85 -9.32
CA SER A 187 3.47 -17.81 -8.50
C SER A 187 4.64 -17.06 -9.16
N ASN A 188 4.39 -16.18 -10.14
CA ASN A 188 5.44 -15.60 -10.95
C ASN A 188 5.50 -14.06 -10.87
N ILE A 189 6.73 -13.57 -10.66
CA ILE A 189 7.30 -12.23 -10.93
C ILE A 189 7.53 -11.34 -9.70
N ILE A 190 8.58 -11.65 -8.92
CA ILE A 190 9.59 -10.64 -8.58
C ILE A 190 10.61 -10.70 -9.71
N ASN A 191 10.45 -9.83 -10.71
CA ASN A 191 11.52 -9.51 -11.65
C ASN A 191 11.74 -8.00 -11.58
N THR A 192 12.07 -7.52 -10.38
CA THR A 192 12.62 -6.18 -10.18
C THR A 192 14.06 -6.23 -10.69
N SER A 193 14.21 -6.06 -12.01
CA SER A 193 15.47 -5.63 -12.59
C SER A 193 15.74 -4.20 -12.14
N PHE A 194 16.25 -4.04 -10.91
CA PHE A 194 17.08 -2.89 -10.60
C PHE A 194 18.36 -3.06 -11.42
N SER A 195 18.38 -2.51 -12.64
CA SER A 195 19.65 -2.29 -13.33
C SER A 195 20.42 -1.25 -12.53
N ARG A 196 21.19 -1.69 -11.53
CA ARG A 196 22.33 -0.91 -11.04
C ARG A 196 23.31 -0.82 -12.20
N LYS A 197 23.37 0.33 -12.86
CA LYS A 197 24.66 0.83 -13.32
C LYS A 197 25.33 1.40 -12.07
N LEU A 198 26.30 0.66 -11.54
CA LEU A 198 27.43 1.24 -10.81
C LEU A 198 28.33 1.96 -11.82
#